data_AF-A0A7J9KIP4-F1
#
_entry.id   AF-A0A7J9KIP4-F1
#
_cell.length_a   1.000
_cell.length_b   1.000
_cell.length_c   1.000
_cell.angle_alpha   90.00
_cell.angle_beta   90.00
_cell.angle_gamma   90.00
#
_symmetry.space_group_name_H-M   'P 1'
#
loop_
_entity.id
_entity.type
_entity.pdbx_description
1 polymer ?
#
loop_
_entity_poly.entity_id
_entity_poly.type
_entity_poly.pdbx_seq_one_letter_code
_entity_poly.pdbx_strand_id
1 'polypeptide(L)'
;MLNQIEELLSARDYKAAMQLSENLRSLALKGLHYFQTYDLLMLMAMITLGYISWMVFLVLHVLQAYTLLPGDIFRKEEAVRQKSNTGKAQLCGCLFMAVVSVLLFLERSPPLYHAYFAMTIFLWTQILNEYKFIKALWRYLRGRESDYVIKLLALGVVSVIILELLVHSFTERKLYTWCFLIVGAIASIYLYKSIPWRSGIPVFVCLTCWFLSLFTLMPAEIPDNNKLVNASGVMVIVIGLTGKWLDLKAGVNRFWFGICNHEKRQPRFPMLFQLQALLVGLSSVMVFLSTSHRTVKQELHTIHQLMNWFIAGFSMILPLFSENGLLSRLNSIFFGFAPPFLLLSIGYEAVFYGALGLVLIAWILFENSLLYVRKVNKSSASGKNLGEHAFLENDTRYLQLSDMRIPLTFMVLFNVAFFGTGNFASIASFEISSVYSQTELLPIAALSDGRTPHLQVIHTIPACYKHRCAFSAITKLLEVPRIGCYFLVILCSDVMTVHFFFLVKNTGSWMEIGNSISHFGIMSAQVVFVLLLFALTNIYTKDIEIRSGSRDSRKVM
;
A
#
# COMPACT_ATOMS: atom_id res chain seq x y z
N MET A 1 29.23 6.86 48.19
CA MET A 1 28.91 5.44 47.96
C MET A 1 30.13 4.62 47.57
N LEU A 2 30.82 4.88 46.46
CA LEU A 2 32.03 4.09 46.09
C LEU A 2 33.10 4.11 47.19
N ASN A 3 33.51 5.29 47.66
CA ASN A 3 34.49 5.41 48.75
C ASN A 3 34.02 4.72 50.06
N GLN A 4 32.72 4.72 50.34
CA GLN A 4 32.15 4.05 51.52
C GLN A 4 32.17 2.52 51.36
N ILE A 5 32.02 1.99 50.13
CA ILE A 5 32.17 0.56 49.87
C ILE A 5 33.64 0.14 50.07
N GLU A 6 34.60 0.95 49.61
CA GLU A 6 36.03 0.71 49.81
C GLU A 6 36.42 0.73 51.30
N GLU A 7 35.88 1.69 52.07
CA GLU A 7 36.05 1.75 53.52
C GLU A 7 35.48 0.51 54.22
N LEU A 8 34.27 0.07 53.88
CA LEU A 8 33.64 -1.15 54.46
C LEU A 8 34.40 -2.43 54.10
N LEU A 9 34.97 -2.50 52.89
CA LEU A 9 35.85 -3.59 52.46
C LEU A 9 37.15 -3.62 53.28
N SER A 10 37.76 -2.45 53.52
CA SER A 10 38.95 -2.33 54.36
C SER A 10 38.68 -2.71 55.82
N ALA A 11 37.48 -2.41 56.32
CA ALA A 11 37.00 -2.76 57.65
C ALA A 11 36.56 -4.23 57.79
N ARG A 12 36.61 -5.03 56.70
CA ARG A 12 36.14 -6.43 56.61
C ARG A 12 34.65 -6.64 56.92
N ASP A 13 33.82 -5.59 56.85
CA ASP A 13 32.37 -5.72 56.93
C ASP A 13 31.77 -6.00 55.55
N TYR A 14 31.94 -7.24 55.10
CA TYR A 14 31.50 -7.68 53.78
C TYR A 14 29.98 -7.63 53.61
N LYS A 15 29.21 -7.77 54.69
CA LYS A 15 27.74 -7.79 54.62
C LYS A 15 27.19 -6.39 54.34
N ALA A 16 27.71 -5.38 55.04
CA ALA A 16 27.37 -3.98 54.77
C ALA A 16 27.87 -3.53 53.38
N ALA A 17 29.09 -3.92 53.00
CA ALA A 17 29.64 -3.62 51.67
C ALA A 17 28.79 -4.21 50.53
N MET A 18 28.31 -5.46 50.69
CA MET A 18 27.43 -6.12 49.71
C MET A 18 26.09 -5.38 49.58
N GLN A 19 25.44 -5.04 50.70
CA GLN A 19 24.17 -4.31 50.68
C GLN A 19 24.31 -2.92 50.05
N LEU A 20 25.40 -2.20 50.35
CA LEU A 20 25.67 -0.89 49.76
C LEU A 20 25.97 -0.99 48.25
N SER A 21 26.64 -2.06 47.82
CA SER A 21 26.90 -2.34 46.40
C SER A 21 25.62 -2.67 45.63
N GLU A 22 24.70 -3.44 46.22
CA GLU A 22 23.39 -3.72 45.63
C GLU A 22 22.54 -2.46 45.50
N ASN A 23 22.57 -1.58 46.51
CA ASN A 23 21.92 -0.27 46.47
C ASN A 23 22.53 0.62 45.38
N LEU A 24 23.86 0.65 45.26
CA LEU A 24 24.54 1.40 44.21
C LEU A 24 24.15 0.88 42.82
N ARG A 25 24.11 -0.44 42.61
CA ARG A 25 23.65 -1.06 41.37
C ARG A 25 22.21 -0.64 41.04
N SER A 26 21.31 -0.73 42.02
CA SER A 26 19.90 -0.33 41.84
C SER A 26 19.79 1.15 41.46
N LEU A 27 20.53 2.03 42.15
CA LEU A 27 20.50 3.46 41.88
C LEU A 27 21.13 3.82 40.54
N ALA A 28 22.23 3.16 40.15
CA ALA A 28 22.86 3.34 38.85
C ALA A 28 21.94 2.93 37.70
N LEU A 29 21.23 1.80 37.84
CA LEU A 29 20.23 1.36 36.85
C LEU A 29 19.05 2.34 36.76
N LYS A 30 18.57 2.86 37.90
CA LYS A 30 17.54 3.92 37.92
C LYS A 30 18.01 5.21 37.27
N GLY A 31 19.25 5.62 37.54
CA GLY A 31 19.87 6.79 36.92
C GLY A 31 20.02 6.63 35.42
N LEU A 32 20.51 5.48 34.96
CA LEU A 32 20.60 5.17 33.53
C LEU A 32 19.24 5.21 32.85
N HIS A 33 18.21 4.63 33.47
CA HIS A 33 16.85 4.67 32.96
C HIS A 33 16.30 6.11 32.87
N TYR A 34 16.55 6.94 33.88
CA TYR A 34 16.18 8.35 33.84
C TYR A 34 16.84 9.09 32.67
N PHE A 35 18.15 8.94 32.47
CA PHE A 35 18.85 9.60 31.36
C PHE A 35 18.39 9.10 29.98
N GLN A 36 18.05 7.82 29.85
CA GLN A 36 17.53 7.26 28.58
C GLN A 36 16.10 7.72 28.26
N THR A 37 15.29 8.01 29.29
CA THR A 37 13.87 8.38 29.14
C THR A 37 13.61 9.88 29.28
N TYR A 38 14.64 10.67 29.56
CA TYR A 38 14.53 12.10 29.87
C TYR A 38 13.72 12.87 28.82
N ASP A 39 14.09 12.72 27.54
CA ASP A 39 13.42 13.39 26.42
C ASP A 39 12.23 12.61 25.84
N LEU A 40 11.93 11.42 26.37
CA LEU A 40 10.97 10.49 25.76
C LEU A 40 9.58 11.12 25.62
N LEU A 41 9.06 11.71 26.70
CA LEU A 41 7.71 12.30 26.70
C LEU A 41 7.64 13.51 25.77
N MET A 42 8.66 14.37 25.79
CA MET A 42 8.74 15.54 24.92
C MET A 42 8.76 15.11 23.45
N LEU A 43 9.62 14.17 23.10
CA LEU A 43 9.76 13.69 21.72
C LEU A 43 8.51 12.94 21.24
N MET A 44 7.91 12.11 22.09
CA MET A 44 6.63 11.44 21.79
C MET A 44 5.50 12.44 21.56
N ALA A 45 5.36 13.47 22.41
CA ALA A 45 4.37 14.52 22.22
C ALA A 45 4.61 15.29 20.90
N MET A 46 5.86 15.60 20.60
CA MET A 46 6.24 16.34 19.40
C MET A 46 5.96 15.55 18.12
N ILE A 47 6.37 14.28 18.07
CA ILE A 47 6.16 13.39 16.92
C ILE A 47 4.66 13.13 16.71
N THR A 48 3.90 12.92 17.78
CA THR A 48 2.46 12.67 17.68
C THR A 48 1.70 13.91 17.19
N LEU A 49 2.04 15.10 17.69
CA LEU A 49 1.53 16.38 17.14
C LEU A 49 1.92 16.56 15.66
N GLY A 50 3.12 16.12 15.28
CA GLY A 50 3.59 16.12 13.89
C GLY A 50 2.71 15.24 13.00
N TYR A 51 2.51 13.97 13.35
CA TYR A 51 1.64 13.07 12.60
C TYR A 51 0.18 13.55 12.55
N ILE A 52 -0.38 14.02 13.67
CA ILE A 52 -1.74 14.57 13.70
C ILE A 52 -1.85 15.78 12.76
N SER A 53 -0.87 16.68 12.78
CA SER A 53 -0.86 17.84 11.88
C SER A 53 -0.78 17.43 10.41
N TRP A 54 0.05 16.44 10.08
CA TRP A 54 0.17 15.91 8.73
C TRP A 54 -1.14 15.28 8.23
N MET A 55 -1.79 14.46 9.07
CA MET A 55 -3.09 13.86 8.74
C MET A 55 -4.16 14.92 8.51
N VAL A 56 -4.26 15.91 9.40
CA VAL A 56 -5.23 17.01 9.27
C VAL A 56 -4.96 17.82 7.99
N PHE A 57 -3.69 18.12 7.71
CA PHE A 57 -3.29 18.81 6.49
C PHE A 57 -3.68 18.02 5.23
N LEU A 58 -3.44 16.70 5.20
CA LEU A 58 -3.85 15.84 4.09
C LEU A 58 -5.36 15.82 3.90
N VAL A 59 -6.13 15.68 4.98
CA VAL A 59 -7.60 15.71 4.92
C VAL A 59 -8.09 17.04 4.36
N LEU A 60 -7.57 18.17 4.86
CA LEU A 60 -7.93 19.50 4.35
C LEU A 60 -7.58 19.64 2.88
N HIS A 61 -6.39 19.21 2.46
CA HIS A 61 -5.97 19.25 1.08
C HIS A 61 -6.87 18.39 0.18
N VAL A 62 -7.24 17.17 0.61
CA VAL A 62 -8.15 16.31 -0.16
C VAL A 62 -9.53 16.92 -0.30
N LEU A 63 -10.06 17.49 0.78
CA LEU A 63 -11.35 18.19 0.76
C LEU A 63 -11.31 19.40 -0.18
N GLN A 64 -10.24 20.19 -0.15
CA GLN A 64 -10.11 21.39 -0.98
C GLN A 64 -9.85 21.09 -2.46
N ALA A 65 -9.02 20.11 -2.78
CA ALA A 65 -8.58 19.87 -4.16
C ALA A 65 -9.45 18.86 -4.92
N TYR A 66 -10.08 17.91 -4.23
CA TYR A 66 -10.70 16.74 -4.88
C TYR A 66 -12.18 16.53 -4.56
N THR A 67 -12.80 17.38 -3.73
CA THR A 67 -14.24 17.30 -3.44
C THR A 67 -14.99 18.54 -3.93
N LEU A 68 -16.32 18.43 -4.04
CA LEU A 68 -17.21 19.53 -4.45
C LEU A 68 -17.39 20.62 -3.37
N LEU A 69 -16.89 20.36 -2.16
CA LEU A 69 -17.07 21.23 -0.99
C LEU A 69 -16.65 22.69 -1.25
N PRO A 70 -15.52 22.99 -1.92
CA PRO A 70 -15.15 24.37 -2.23
C PRO A 70 -16.20 25.06 -3.11
N GLY A 71 -16.72 24.39 -4.15
CA GLY A 71 -17.74 24.99 -5.02
C GLY A 71 -19.02 25.35 -4.27
N ASP A 72 -19.50 24.45 -3.41
CA ASP A 72 -20.71 24.68 -2.60
C ASP A 72 -20.50 25.72 -1.49
N ILE A 73 -19.31 25.75 -0.88
CA ILE A 73 -18.96 26.67 0.21
C ILE A 73 -18.67 28.07 -0.34
N PHE A 74 -17.88 28.18 -1.42
CA PHE A 74 -17.52 29.46 -2.03
C PHE A 74 -18.69 30.09 -2.81
N ARG A 75 -19.59 29.33 -3.43
CA ARG A 75 -20.81 29.88 -4.07
C ARG A 75 -21.78 30.53 -3.07
N LYS A 76 -21.69 30.17 -1.77
CA LYS A 76 -22.43 30.84 -0.68
C LYS A 76 -21.64 31.96 0.01
N GLU A 77 -20.32 32.03 -0.15
CA GLU A 77 -19.42 32.98 0.53
C GLU A 77 -18.65 33.91 -0.43
N GLU A 78 -19.09 34.05 -1.69
CA GLU A 78 -18.52 34.98 -2.70
C GLU A 78 -18.52 36.46 -2.26
N ALA A 79 -19.16 36.81 -1.15
CA ALA A 79 -19.08 38.13 -0.53
C ALA A 79 -17.81 38.37 0.34
N VAL A 80 -16.97 37.36 0.62
CA VAL A 80 -15.83 37.50 1.57
C VAL A 80 -14.48 37.09 0.96
N ARG A 81 -14.28 37.33 -0.34
CA ARG A 81 -12.94 37.28 -0.95
C ARG A 81 -12.11 38.52 -0.59
N GLN A 82 -12.00 38.82 0.70
CA GLN A 82 -11.13 39.86 1.22
C GLN A 82 -9.83 39.22 1.69
N LYS A 83 -8.77 39.48 0.90
CA LYS A 83 -7.33 39.36 1.17
C LYS A 83 -7.02 38.76 2.54
N SER A 84 -6.83 37.44 2.58
CA SER A 84 -6.44 36.71 3.78
C SER A 84 -5.15 37.32 4.36
N ASN A 85 -5.11 37.48 5.68
CA ASN A 85 -3.97 37.92 6.48
C ASN A 85 -2.85 36.84 6.53
N THR A 86 -2.67 36.08 5.44
CA THR A 86 -1.77 34.92 5.34
C THR A 86 -0.34 35.28 5.75
N GLY A 87 0.11 36.50 5.44
CA GLY A 87 1.41 37.00 5.87
C GLY A 87 1.59 37.13 7.38
N LYS A 88 0.54 37.49 8.14
CA LYS A 88 0.66 37.66 9.61
C LYS A 88 0.76 36.33 10.35
N ALA A 89 -0.05 35.35 9.95
CA ALA A 89 -0.03 34.03 10.58
C ALA A 89 1.25 33.26 10.21
N GLN A 90 1.72 33.37 8.96
CA GLN A 90 3.01 32.80 8.56
C GLN A 90 4.19 33.48 9.26
N LEU A 91 4.17 34.81 9.43
CA LEU A 91 5.18 35.53 10.21
C LEU A 91 5.19 35.08 11.68
N CYS A 92 4.01 34.91 12.30
CA CYS A 92 3.89 34.38 13.66
C CYS A 92 4.47 32.97 13.78
N GLY A 93 4.18 32.09 12.82
CA GLY A 93 4.74 30.74 12.76
C GLY A 93 6.27 30.73 12.59
N CYS A 94 6.80 31.58 11.72
CA CYS A 94 8.25 31.74 11.54
C CYS A 94 8.95 32.27 12.80
N LEU A 95 8.34 33.25 13.49
CA LEU A 95 8.86 33.76 14.76
C LEU A 95 8.86 32.66 15.84
N PHE A 96 7.77 31.90 15.95
CA PHE A 96 7.69 30.79 16.89
C PHE A 96 8.74 29.70 16.59
N MET A 97 8.92 29.35 15.31
CA MET A 97 9.96 28.40 14.87
C MET A 97 11.36 28.91 15.22
N ALA A 98 11.63 30.21 15.01
CA ALA A 98 12.92 30.81 15.34
C ALA A 98 13.21 30.75 16.85
N VAL A 99 12.23 31.11 17.69
CA VAL A 99 12.36 31.04 19.15
C VAL A 99 12.65 29.62 19.60
N VAL A 100 11.88 28.63 19.13
CA VAL A 100 12.09 27.21 19.49
C VAL A 100 13.44 26.71 19.00
N SER A 101 13.87 27.10 17.80
CA SER A 101 15.18 26.71 17.27
C SER A 101 16.34 27.31 18.06
N VAL A 102 16.21 28.54 18.55
CA VAL A 102 17.20 29.17 19.45
C VAL A 102 17.25 28.45 20.79
N LEU A 103 16.10 28.11 21.39
CA LEU A 103 16.05 27.34 22.63
C LEU A 103 16.74 25.98 22.48
N LEU A 104 16.42 25.24 21.43
CA LEU A 104 17.04 23.94 21.12
C LEU A 104 18.56 24.04 20.86
N PHE A 105 19.00 25.17 20.30
CA PHE A 105 20.42 25.45 20.11
C PHE A 105 21.14 25.75 21.43
N LEU A 106 20.51 26.52 22.32
CA LEU A 106 21.02 26.81 23.67
C LEU A 106 21.14 25.53 24.50
N GLU A 107 20.19 24.59 24.35
CA GLU A 107 20.20 23.28 25.00
C GLU A 107 21.22 22.29 24.37
N ARG A 108 21.92 22.66 23.29
CA ARG A 108 22.83 21.78 22.53
C ARG A 108 22.16 20.48 22.07
N SER A 109 20.88 20.56 21.72
CA SER A 109 20.12 19.41 21.27
C SER A 109 20.62 18.86 19.92
N PRO A 110 20.44 17.55 19.64
CA PRO A 110 20.81 16.98 18.36
C PRO A 110 20.05 17.62 17.17
N PRO A 111 20.64 17.67 15.97
CA PRO A 111 20.01 18.31 14.80
C PRO A 111 18.64 17.71 14.41
N LEU A 112 18.39 16.44 14.76
CA LEU A 112 17.10 15.79 14.53
C LEU A 112 15.95 16.45 15.30
N TYR A 113 16.20 16.99 16.49
CA TYR A 113 15.20 17.67 17.30
C TYR A 113 14.71 18.93 16.56
N HIS A 114 15.64 19.72 16.04
CA HIS A 114 15.30 20.88 15.22
C HIS A 114 14.40 20.52 14.04
N ALA A 115 14.67 19.40 13.35
CA ALA A 115 13.86 18.95 12.23
C ALA A 115 12.42 18.59 12.64
N TYR A 116 12.24 17.83 13.74
CA TYR A 116 10.90 17.45 14.23
C TYR A 116 10.07 18.65 14.67
N PHE A 117 10.67 19.56 15.43
CA PHE A 117 10.00 20.77 15.90
C PHE A 117 9.67 21.70 14.73
N ALA A 118 10.62 21.97 13.84
CA ALA A 118 10.39 22.84 12.69
C ALA A 118 9.28 22.32 11.76
N MET A 119 9.30 21.03 11.44
CA MET A 119 8.29 20.42 10.56
C MET A 119 6.88 20.54 11.17
N THR A 120 6.74 20.23 12.45
CA THR A 120 5.43 20.28 13.11
C THR A 120 4.91 21.71 13.24
N ILE A 121 5.78 22.67 13.63
CA ILE A 121 5.41 24.09 13.69
C ILE A 121 4.97 24.60 12.32
N PHE A 122 5.69 24.21 11.26
CA PHE A 122 5.35 24.56 9.89
C PHE A 122 3.94 24.04 9.52
N LEU A 123 3.67 22.76 9.74
CA LEU A 123 2.37 22.14 9.41
C LEU A 123 1.22 22.78 10.19
N TRP A 124 1.37 22.99 11.50
CA TRP A 124 0.35 23.68 12.31
C TRP A 124 0.10 25.11 11.83
N THR A 125 1.16 25.83 11.44
CA THR A 125 1.01 27.18 10.87
C THR A 125 0.18 27.14 9.58
N GLN A 126 0.39 26.14 8.70
CA GLN A 126 -0.41 25.98 7.48
C GLN A 126 -1.88 25.64 7.78
N ILE A 127 -2.15 24.77 8.76
CA ILE A 127 -3.53 24.43 9.17
C ILE A 127 -4.25 25.67 9.71
N LEU A 128 -3.56 26.48 10.51
CA LEU A 128 -4.12 27.71 11.08
C LEU A 128 -4.37 28.79 10.00
N ASN A 129 -3.55 28.84 8.94
CA ASN A 129 -3.81 29.71 7.79
C ASN A 129 -5.16 29.38 7.12
N GLU A 130 -5.53 28.11 7.06
CA GLU A 130 -6.79 27.61 6.50
C GLU A 130 -7.96 27.64 7.50
N TYR A 131 -7.82 28.32 8.65
CA TYR A 131 -8.87 28.40 9.69
C TYR A 131 -10.25 28.81 9.16
N LYS A 132 -10.29 29.74 8.19
CA LYS A 132 -11.56 30.17 7.58
C LYS A 132 -12.29 29.01 6.90
N PHE A 133 -11.55 28.18 6.17
CA PHE A 133 -12.08 26.99 5.52
C PHE A 133 -12.55 25.95 6.55
N ILE A 134 -11.77 25.73 7.62
CA ILE A 134 -12.17 24.83 8.73
C ILE A 134 -13.48 25.31 9.36
N LYS A 135 -13.62 26.62 9.62
CA LYS A 135 -14.84 27.22 10.18
C LYS A 135 -16.02 27.11 9.21
N ALA A 136 -15.80 27.24 7.91
CA ALA A 136 -16.83 27.05 6.88
C ALA A 136 -17.26 25.58 6.78
N LEU A 137 -16.30 24.64 6.78
CA LEU A 137 -16.55 23.20 6.80
C LEU A 137 -17.35 22.78 8.02
N TRP A 138 -17.01 23.30 9.20
CA TRP A 138 -17.74 23.02 10.44
C TRP A 138 -19.19 23.51 10.39
N ARG A 139 -19.42 24.73 9.85
CA ARG A 139 -20.77 25.26 9.61
C ARG A 139 -21.53 24.42 8.58
N TYR A 140 -20.86 23.99 7.52
CA TYR A 140 -21.43 23.13 6.48
C TYR A 140 -21.87 21.77 7.04
N LEU A 141 -21.02 21.11 7.83
CA LEU A 141 -21.34 19.83 8.45
C LEU A 141 -22.49 19.95 9.45
N ARG A 142 -22.55 21.05 10.22
CA ARG A 142 -23.64 21.31 11.17
C ARG A 142 -24.97 21.60 10.47
N GLY A 143 -24.93 22.25 9.30
CA GLY A 143 -26.12 22.64 8.55
C GLY A 143 -26.71 21.55 7.65
N ARG A 144 -26.10 20.36 7.60
CA ARG A 144 -26.59 19.24 6.79
C ARG A 144 -27.42 18.27 7.63
N GLU A 145 -28.27 17.49 6.95
CA GLU A 145 -29.05 16.41 7.55
C GLU A 145 -28.17 15.51 8.44
N SER A 146 -28.67 15.17 9.63
CA SER A 146 -27.98 14.31 10.60
C SER A 146 -27.53 12.98 9.96
N ASP A 147 -28.31 12.45 9.02
CA ASP A 147 -28.02 11.22 8.29
C ASP A 147 -26.67 11.26 7.53
N TYR A 148 -26.28 12.42 6.96
CA TYR A 148 -24.98 12.55 6.30
C TYR A 148 -23.81 12.49 7.29
N VAL A 149 -23.95 13.15 8.43
CA VAL A 149 -22.93 13.15 9.49
C VAL A 149 -22.79 11.76 10.10
N ILE A 150 -23.91 11.06 10.34
CA ILE A 150 -23.91 9.67 10.81
C ILE A 150 -23.21 8.77 9.79
N LYS A 151 -23.48 8.91 8.48
CA LYS A 151 -22.79 8.13 7.43
C LYS A 151 -21.28 8.40 7.39
N LEU A 152 -20.85 9.66 7.53
CA LEU A 152 -19.44 10.02 7.60
C LEU A 152 -18.77 9.40 8.84
N LEU A 153 -19.41 9.50 10.00
CA LEU A 153 -18.89 8.95 11.25
C LEU A 153 -18.82 7.42 11.21
N ALA A 154 -19.87 6.76 10.71
CA ALA A 154 -19.90 5.31 10.50
C ALA A 154 -18.79 4.86 9.56
N LEU A 155 -18.56 5.57 8.45
CA LEU A 155 -17.46 5.29 7.54
C LEU A 155 -16.09 5.47 8.22
N GLY A 156 -15.92 6.52 9.03
CA GLY A 156 -14.69 6.74 9.79
C GLY A 156 -14.41 5.61 10.78
N VAL A 157 -15.42 5.20 11.54
CA VAL A 157 -15.32 4.08 12.49
C VAL A 157 -14.98 2.77 11.79
N VAL A 158 -15.67 2.44 10.69
CA VAL A 158 -15.35 1.24 9.89
C VAL A 158 -13.93 1.31 9.33
N SER A 159 -13.49 2.48 8.86
CA SER A 159 -12.12 2.66 8.37
C SER A 159 -11.09 2.38 9.47
N VAL A 160 -11.28 2.93 10.67
CA VAL A 160 -10.38 2.69 11.82
C VAL A 160 -10.39 1.22 12.23
N ILE A 161 -11.55 0.56 12.27
CA ILE A 161 -11.63 -0.88 12.58
C ILE A 161 -10.84 -1.71 11.56
N ILE A 162 -10.96 -1.41 10.27
CA ILE A 162 -10.19 -2.11 9.22
C ILE A 162 -8.69 -1.88 9.42
N LEU A 163 -8.27 -0.64 9.70
CA LEU A 163 -6.85 -0.33 9.94
C LEU A 163 -6.34 -1.01 11.21
N GLU A 164 -7.16 -1.14 12.24
CA GLU A 164 -6.78 -1.80 13.48
C GLU A 164 -6.61 -3.31 13.31
N LEU A 165 -7.53 -3.95 12.58
CA LEU A 165 -7.38 -5.35 12.16
C LEU A 165 -6.12 -5.55 11.32
N LEU A 166 -5.80 -4.58 10.47
CA LEU A 166 -4.62 -4.59 9.63
C LEU A 166 -3.34 -4.45 10.47
N VAL A 167 -3.32 -3.63 11.53
CA VAL A 167 -2.19 -3.56 12.48
C VAL A 167 -2.02 -4.89 13.21
N HIS A 168 -3.09 -5.48 13.73
CA HIS A 168 -3.04 -6.77 14.41
C HIS A 168 -2.60 -7.92 13.49
N SER A 169 -2.86 -7.81 12.18
CA SER A 169 -2.43 -8.83 11.23
C SER A 169 -0.91 -8.96 11.07
N PHE A 170 -0.13 -7.98 11.57
CA PHE A 170 1.33 -8.06 11.62
C PHE A 170 1.83 -9.05 12.66
N THR A 171 1.08 -9.21 13.76
CA THR A 171 1.41 -10.19 14.80
C THR A 171 0.83 -11.55 14.44
N GLU A 172 -0.43 -11.60 13.96
CA GLU A 172 -1.11 -12.84 13.61
C GLU A 172 -1.63 -12.85 12.16
N ARG A 173 -0.92 -13.55 11.27
CA ARG A 173 -1.31 -13.67 9.85
C ARG A 173 -2.66 -14.35 9.63
N LYS A 174 -3.11 -15.18 10.57
CA LYS A 174 -4.42 -15.86 10.55
C LYS A 174 -5.59 -14.88 10.42
N LEU A 175 -5.42 -13.64 10.86
CA LEU A 175 -6.42 -12.59 10.73
C LEU A 175 -6.74 -12.26 9.27
N TYR A 176 -5.75 -12.33 8.37
CA TYR A 176 -5.99 -12.14 6.93
C TYR A 176 -6.88 -13.24 6.36
N THR A 177 -6.72 -14.48 6.81
CA THR A 177 -7.56 -15.61 6.36
C THR A 177 -9.02 -15.32 6.65
N TRP A 178 -9.34 -14.99 7.92
CA TRP A 178 -10.69 -14.66 8.34
C TRP A 178 -11.24 -13.44 7.59
N CYS A 179 -10.40 -12.41 7.40
CA CYS A 179 -10.77 -11.23 6.63
C CYS A 179 -11.18 -11.59 5.20
N PHE A 180 -10.38 -12.37 4.46
CA PHE A 180 -10.71 -12.77 3.09
C PHE A 180 -11.91 -13.72 2.98
N LEU A 181 -12.10 -14.61 3.96
CA LEU A 181 -13.28 -15.48 3.99
C LEU A 181 -14.57 -14.67 4.17
N ILE A 182 -14.59 -13.76 5.16
CA ILE A 182 -15.75 -12.92 5.48
C ILE A 182 -16.02 -11.92 4.36
N VAL A 183 -14.99 -11.17 3.93
CA VAL A 183 -15.13 -10.16 2.86
C VAL A 183 -15.52 -10.81 1.54
N GLY A 184 -14.93 -11.97 1.21
CA GLY A 184 -15.29 -12.72 0.00
C GLY A 184 -16.76 -13.16 -0.01
N ALA A 185 -17.26 -13.67 1.11
CA ALA A 185 -18.66 -14.06 1.25
C ALA A 185 -19.61 -12.84 1.18
N ILE A 186 -19.32 -11.76 1.92
CA ILE A 186 -20.14 -10.54 1.93
C ILE A 186 -20.18 -9.90 0.54
N ALA A 187 -19.03 -9.77 -0.13
CA ALA A 187 -18.95 -9.20 -1.48
C ALA A 187 -19.73 -10.04 -2.50
N SER A 188 -19.66 -11.37 -2.40
CA SER A 188 -20.42 -12.28 -3.25
C SER A 188 -21.93 -12.15 -3.03
N ILE A 189 -22.40 -12.14 -1.78
CA ILE A 189 -23.83 -11.98 -1.44
C ILE A 189 -24.36 -10.64 -1.92
N TYR A 190 -23.59 -9.56 -1.69
CA TYR A 190 -23.95 -8.22 -2.14
C TYR A 190 -24.08 -8.16 -3.68
N LEU A 191 -23.13 -8.77 -4.39
CA LEU A 191 -23.12 -8.76 -5.84
C LEU A 191 -24.24 -9.64 -6.43
N TYR A 192 -24.49 -10.79 -5.82
CA TYR A 192 -25.56 -11.70 -6.21
C TYR A 192 -26.94 -11.04 -6.08
N LYS A 193 -27.15 -10.22 -5.03
CA LYS A 193 -28.39 -9.45 -4.86
C LYS A 193 -28.51 -8.29 -5.86
N SER A 194 -27.38 -7.73 -6.27
CA SER A 194 -27.34 -6.53 -7.13
C SER A 194 -27.41 -6.84 -8.63
N ILE A 195 -26.93 -8.01 -9.05
CA ILE A 195 -26.93 -8.44 -10.46
C ILE A 195 -28.12 -9.37 -10.73
N PRO A 196 -28.95 -9.13 -11.77
CA PRO A 196 -29.99 -10.06 -12.18
C PRO A 196 -29.36 -11.42 -12.55
N TRP A 197 -29.92 -12.51 -12.03
CA TRP A 197 -29.50 -13.90 -12.25
C TRP A 197 -29.03 -14.19 -13.70
N ARG A 198 -27.71 -14.25 -13.92
CA ARG A 198 -27.01 -14.92 -15.06
C ARG A 198 -25.47 -14.81 -15.04
N SER A 199 -24.87 -14.05 -14.14
CA SER A 199 -23.43 -13.78 -14.15
C SER A 199 -22.66 -14.62 -13.14
N GLY A 200 -21.60 -15.32 -13.58
CA GLY A 200 -20.70 -16.10 -12.71
C GLY A 200 -19.71 -15.26 -11.88
N ILE A 201 -19.79 -13.92 -11.95
CA ILE A 201 -18.87 -13.00 -11.27
C ILE A 201 -18.93 -13.12 -9.72
N PRO A 202 -20.08 -13.24 -9.05
CA PRO A 202 -20.13 -13.38 -7.58
C PRO A 202 -19.37 -14.62 -7.08
N VAL A 203 -19.56 -15.74 -7.76
CA VAL A 203 -18.87 -17.01 -7.45
C VAL A 203 -17.37 -16.86 -7.68
N PHE A 204 -16.96 -16.19 -8.76
CA PHE A 204 -15.55 -15.92 -9.04
C PHE A 204 -14.88 -15.06 -7.95
N VAL A 205 -15.55 -14.00 -7.48
CA VAL A 205 -15.04 -13.16 -6.38
C VAL A 205 -14.86 -13.98 -5.09
N CYS A 206 -15.83 -14.83 -4.75
CA CYS A 206 -15.75 -15.67 -3.56
C CYS A 206 -14.59 -16.68 -3.65
N LEU A 207 -14.51 -17.42 -4.76
CA LEU A 207 -13.49 -18.45 -4.96
C LEU A 207 -12.07 -17.88 -4.96
N THR A 208 -11.87 -16.71 -5.57
CA THR A 208 -10.55 -16.07 -5.62
C THR A 208 -10.11 -15.54 -4.26
N CYS A 209 -11.01 -14.94 -3.48
CA CYS A 209 -10.72 -14.54 -2.10
C CYS A 209 -10.40 -15.74 -1.21
N TRP A 210 -11.16 -16.83 -1.33
CA TRP A 210 -10.91 -18.05 -0.56
C TRP A 210 -9.60 -18.73 -0.97
N PHE A 211 -9.29 -18.76 -2.26
CA PHE A 211 -8.00 -19.27 -2.73
C PHE A 211 -6.82 -18.46 -2.19
N LEU A 212 -6.93 -17.14 -2.15
CA LEU A 212 -5.90 -16.28 -1.55
C LEU A 212 -5.76 -16.50 -0.03
N SER A 213 -6.87 -16.78 0.67
CA SER A 213 -6.86 -17.01 2.11
C SER A 213 -5.98 -18.20 2.52
N LEU A 214 -5.85 -19.23 1.68
CA LEU A 214 -5.03 -20.41 1.95
C LEU A 214 -3.55 -20.05 2.15
N PHE A 215 -3.03 -19.10 1.37
CA PHE A 215 -1.63 -18.69 1.44
C PHE A 215 -1.28 -17.98 2.74
N THR A 216 -2.25 -17.30 3.37
CA THR A 216 -2.04 -16.61 4.66
C THR A 216 -1.89 -17.56 5.85
N LEU A 217 -2.26 -18.84 5.69
CA LEU A 217 -2.07 -19.90 6.67
C LEU A 217 -0.78 -20.71 6.44
N MET A 218 -0.14 -20.57 5.28
CA MET A 218 1.04 -21.35 4.94
C MET A 218 2.23 -20.94 5.83
N PRO A 219 3.05 -21.91 6.26
CA PRO A 219 4.21 -21.64 7.11
C PRO A 219 5.21 -20.77 6.35
N ALA A 220 5.85 -19.84 7.05
CA ALA A 220 6.78 -18.90 6.41
C ALA A 220 8.10 -19.54 5.94
N GLU A 221 8.43 -20.71 6.49
CA GLU A 221 9.53 -21.56 6.02
C GLU A 221 9.04 -22.32 4.78
N ILE A 222 9.54 -21.91 3.61
CA ILE A 222 9.14 -22.47 2.33
C ILE A 222 10.04 -23.67 2.04
N PRO A 223 9.51 -24.91 2.02
CA PRO A 223 10.28 -26.05 1.56
C PRO A 223 10.55 -25.92 0.06
N ASP A 224 11.79 -26.20 -0.35
CA ASP A 224 12.19 -26.21 -1.75
C ASP A 224 11.31 -27.18 -2.55
N ASN A 225 10.52 -26.63 -3.47
CA ASN A 225 9.65 -27.44 -4.30
C ASN A 225 9.55 -26.91 -5.73
N ASN A 226 10.52 -27.33 -6.54
CA ASN A 226 10.66 -26.93 -7.93
C ASN A 226 9.44 -27.32 -8.79
N LYS A 227 8.73 -28.41 -8.42
CA LYS A 227 7.51 -28.83 -9.13
C LYS A 227 6.41 -27.79 -8.98
N LEU A 228 6.33 -27.14 -7.81
CA LEU A 228 5.32 -26.12 -7.53
C LEU A 228 5.62 -24.81 -8.27
N VAL A 229 6.89 -24.44 -8.38
CA VAL A 229 7.31 -23.30 -9.21
C VAL A 229 6.95 -23.56 -10.69
N ASN A 230 7.19 -24.77 -11.20
CA ASN A 230 6.80 -25.10 -12.57
C ASN A 230 5.28 -25.11 -12.80
N ALA A 231 4.54 -25.69 -11.87
CA ALA A 231 3.07 -25.66 -11.89
C ALA A 231 2.53 -24.23 -11.89
N SER A 232 3.17 -23.32 -11.15
CA SER A 232 2.79 -21.91 -11.13
C SER A 232 3.03 -21.20 -12.48
N GLY A 233 4.11 -21.52 -13.20
CA GLY A 233 4.37 -20.98 -14.53
C GLY A 233 3.27 -21.37 -15.52
N VAL A 234 2.84 -22.64 -15.48
CA VAL A 234 1.68 -23.13 -16.26
C VAL A 234 0.40 -22.39 -15.84
N MET A 235 0.17 -22.21 -14.54
CA MET A 235 -0.99 -21.49 -14.02
C MET A 235 -1.05 -20.04 -14.52
N VAL A 236 0.07 -19.31 -14.51
CA VAL A 236 0.17 -17.94 -15.03
C VAL A 236 -0.21 -17.88 -16.50
N ILE A 237 0.29 -18.84 -17.32
CA ILE A 237 -0.04 -18.92 -18.75
C ILE A 237 -1.53 -19.18 -18.94
N VAL A 238 -2.13 -20.11 -18.18
CA VAL A 238 -3.57 -20.44 -18.26
C VAL A 238 -4.44 -19.23 -17.89
N ILE A 239 -4.10 -18.51 -16.81
CA ILE A 239 -4.81 -17.30 -16.38
C ILE A 239 -4.79 -16.26 -17.51
N GLY A 240 -3.62 -16.06 -18.12
CA GLY A 240 -3.47 -15.07 -19.16
C GLY A 240 -4.11 -15.42 -20.50
N LEU A 241 -4.11 -16.70 -20.88
CA LEU A 241 -4.88 -17.23 -22.03
C LEU A 241 -6.38 -17.03 -21.80
N THR A 242 -6.86 -17.31 -20.60
CA THR A 242 -8.27 -17.07 -20.21
C THR A 242 -8.62 -15.58 -20.33
N GLY A 243 -7.74 -14.68 -19.85
CA GLY A 243 -7.93 -13.23 -19.99
C GLY A 243 -8.04 -12.78 -21.44
N LYS A 244 -7.17 -13.28 -22.33
CA LYS A 244 -7.22 -12.98 -23.78
C LYS A 244 -8.47 -13.54 -24.46
N TRP A 245 -8.89 -14.76 -24.08
CA TRP A 245 -10.11 -15.36 -24.60
C TRP A 245 -11.37 -14.58 -24.19
N LEU A 246 -11.40 -14.06 -22.95
CA LEU A 246 -12.48 -13.20 -22.47
C LEU A 246 -12.51 -11.86 -23.21
N ASP A 247 -11.35 -11.29 -23.53
CA ASP A 247 -11.24 -10.07 -24.32
C ASP A 247 -11.81 -10.26 -25.74
N LEU A 248 -11.48 -11.39 -26.39
CA LEU A 248 -12.01 -11.76 -27.70
C LEU A 248 -13.53 -12.03 -27.70
N LYS A 249 -14.07 -12.57 -26.60
CA LYS A 249 -15.50 -12.90 -26.45
C LYS A 249 -16.33 -11.80 -25.79
N ALA A 250 -15.75 -10.62 -25.55
CA ALA A 250 -16.39 -9.55 -24.80
C ALA A 250 -17.71 -9.04 -25.39
N GLY A 251 -17.99 -9.32 -26.67
CA GLY A 251 -19.27 -9.01 -27.31
C GLY A 251 -20.48 -9.76 -26.75
N VAL A 252 -20.30 -10.84 -25.96
CA VAL A 252 -21.40 -11.71 -25.51
C VAL A 252 -21.98 -11.29 -24.15
N ASN A 253 -21.22 -10.60 -23.29
CA ASN A 253 -21.63 -10.36 -21.90
C ASN A 253 -21.52 -8.87 -21.51
N ARG A 254 -22.66 -8.22 -21.23
CA ARG A 254 -22.77 -6.75 -21.04
C ARG A 254 -21.84 -6.18 -19.94
N PHE A 255 -21.48 -6.98 -18.94
CA PHE A 255 -20.59 -6.58 -17.85
C PHE A 255 -19.12 -6.46 -18.28
N TRP A 256 -18.68 -7.28 -19.23
CA TRP A 256 -17.30 -7.25 -19.75
C TRP A 256 -17.10 -6.16 -20.80
N PHE A 257 -18.19 -5.66 -21.39
CA PHE A 257 -18.18 -4.63 -22.42
C PHE A 257 -17.48 -3.33 -21.98
N GLY A 258 -17.60 -2.93 -20.71
CA GLY A 258 -16.91 -1.73 -20.19
C GLY A 258 -15.39 -1.87 -20.02
N ILE A 259 -14.89 -3.10 -19.93
CA ILE A 259 -13.47 -3.42 -19.66
C ILE A 259 -12.72 -3.76 -20.95
N CYS A 260 -13.40 -4.38 -21.92
CA CYS A 260 -12.79 -4.95 -23.12
C CYS A 260 -13.02 -4.12 -24.40
N ASN A 261 -13.85 -3.07 -24.36
CA ASN A 261 -14.18 -2.34 -25.59
C ASN A 261 -13.10 -1.29 -25.94
N HIS A 262 -12.17 -1.71 -26.79
CA HIS A 262 -11.19 -0.84 -27.44
C HIS A 262 -11.59 -0.64 -28.89
N GLU A 263 -11.38 0.57 -29.43
CA GLU A 263 -11.32 0.70 -30.88
C GLU A 263 -10.26 -0.27 -31.37
N LYS A 264 -10.60 -1.08 -32.39
CA LYS A 264 -9.71 -2.07 -33.02
C LYS A 264 -8.49 -1.36 -33.64
N ARG A 265 -7.60 -0.82 -32.83
CA ARG A 265 -6.23 -0.53 -33.22
C ARG A 265 -5.52 -1.86 -33.22
N GLN A 266 -4.96 -2.22 -34.37
CA GLN A 266 -4.14 -3.41 -34.46
C GLN A 266 -3.02 -3.31 -33.40
N PRO A 267 -2.73 -4.40 -32.67
CA PRO A 267 -1.59 -4.40 -31.77
C PRO A 267 -0.35 -3.97 -32.54
N ARG A 268 0.45 -3.05 -31.97
CA ARG A 268 1.75 -2.66 -32.56
C ARG A 268 2.64 -3.88 -32.83
N PHE A 269 2.45 -4.94 -32.04
CA PHE A 269 3.12 -6.23 -32.19
C PHE A 269 2.13 -7.40 -31.99
N PRO A 270 1.63 -8.05 -33.05
CA PRO A 270 0.65 -9.14 -32.93
C PRO A 270 1.20 -10.39 -32.23
N MET A 271 2.52 -10.55 -32.18
CA MET A 271 3.21 -11.68 -31.53
C MET A 271 3.55 -11.43 -30.04
N LEU A 272 3.27 -10.23 -29.51
CA LEU A 272 3.71 -9.83 -28.15
C LEU A 272 3.22 -10.76 -27.05
N PHE A 273 1.95 -11.18 -27.12
CA PHE A 273 1.38 -12.12 -26.16
C PHE A 273 2.08 -13.50 -26.19
N GLN A 274 2.40 -14.00 -27.40
CA GLN A 274 3.08 -15.29 -27.55
C GLN A 274 4.51 -15.22 -27.01
N LEU A 275 5.21 -14.11 -27.28
CA LEU A 275 6.55 -13.85 -26.76
C LEU A 275 6.55 -13.78 -25.22
N GLN A 276 5.57 -13.08 -24.63
CA GLN A 276 5.41 -13.00 -23.18
C GLN A 276 5.12 -14.36 -22.54
N ALA A 277 4.22 -15.15 -23.12
CA ALA A 277 3.94 -16.51 -22.66
C ALA A 277 5.16 -17.43 -22.78
N LEU A 278 5.93 -17.32 -23.87
CA LEU A 278 7.18 -18.05 -24.07
C LEU A 278 8.21 -17.69 -22.99
N LEU A 279 8.39 -16.40 -22.66
CA LEU A 279 9.30 -15.96 -21.61
C LEU A 279 8.91 -16.49 -20.22
N VAL A 280 7.61 -16.57 -19.91
CA VAL A 280 7.14 -17.22 -18.67
C VAL A 280 7.48 -18.70 -18.67
N GLY A 281 7.21 -19.41 -19.77
CA GLY A 281 7.57 -20.83 -19.90
C GLY A 281 9.08 -21.07 -19.75
N LEU A 282 9.89 -20.27 -20.43
CA LEU A 282 11.36 -20.31 -20.33
C LEU A 282 11.83 -20.04 -18.90
N SER A 283 11.27 -19.05 -18.21
CA SER A 283 11.65 -18.76 -16.83
C SER A 283 11.37 -19.92 -15.88
N SER A 284 10.24 -20.60 -16.03
CA SER A 284 9.90 -21.80 -15.25
C SER A 284 10.89 -22.93 -15.51
N VAL A 285 11.19 -23.21 -16.78
CA VAL A 285 12.17 -24.24 -17.16
C VAL A 285 13.55 -23.90 -16.60
N MET A 286 13.96 -22.63 -16.66
CA MET A 286 15.26 -22.17 -16.13
C MET A 286 15.40 -22.34 -14.63
N VAL A 287 14.33 -22.18 -13.83
CA VAL A 287 14.37 -22.47 -12.39
C VAL A 287 14.68 -23.95 -12.15
N PHE A 288 14.02 -24.85 -12.89
CA PHE A 288 14.26 -26.29 -12.79
C PHE A 288 15.68 -26.68 -13.24
N LEU A 289 16.19 -26.09 -14.32
CA LEU A 289 17.56 -26.33 -14.78
C LEU A 289 18.59 -25.82 -13.79
N SER A 290 18.42 -24.59 -13.28
CA SER A 290 19.36 -23.95 -12.37
C SER A 290 19.47 -24.72 -11.05
N THR A 291 18.34 -25.18 -10.51
CA THR A 291 18.30 -25.98 -9.28
C THR A 291 18.90 -27.37 -9.48
N SER A 292 18.59 -28.05 -10.59
CA SER A 292 19.16 -29.37 -10.92
C SER A 292 20.68 -29.31 -11.13
N HIS A 293 21.19 -28.22 -11.71
CA HIS A 293 22.64 -28.05 -11.89
C HIS A 293 23.34 -27.76 -10.55
N ARG A 294 22.70 -27.00 -9.66
CA ARG A 294 23.23 -26.67 -8.33
C ARG A 294 23.42 -27.90 -7.46
N THR A 295 22.50 -28.87 -7.52
CA THR A 295 22.62 -30.12 -6.78
C THR A 295 23.82 -31.00 -7.22
N VAL A 296 24.32 -30.78 -8.44
CA VAL A 296 25.40 -31.61 -9.02
C VAL A 296 26.78 -30.96 -8.91
N LYS A 297 26.89 -29.62 -9.06
CA LYS A 297 28.19 -28.93 -9.19
C LYS A 297 28.51 -27.86 -8.14
N GLN A 298 27.64 -27.61 -7.16
CA GLN A 298 27.78 -26.60 -6.10
C GLN A 298 27.90 -25.12 -6.56
N GLU A 299 28.28 -24.82 -7.80
CA GLU A 299 28.34 -23.45 -8.35
C GLU A 299 27.40 -23.25 -9.55
N LEU A 300 26.76 -22.08 -9.61
CA LEU A 300 25.90 -21.68 -10.71
C LEU A 300 26.74 -21.19 -11.91
N HIS A 301 26.56 -21.83 -13.06
CA HIS A 301 27.26 -21.44 -14.29
C HIS A 301 26.85 -20.01 -14.70
N THR A 302 27.83 -19.14 -14.98
CA THR A 302 27.63 -17.72 -15.36
C THR A 302 26.67 -17.51 -16.53
N ILE A 303 26.58 -18.49 -17.45
CA ILE A 303 25.60 -18.47 -18.56
C ILE A 303 24.15 -18.50 -18.06
N HIS A 304 23.83 -19.31 -17.05
CA HIS A 304 22.46 -19.38 -16.50
C HIS A 304 22.09 -18.06 -15.80
N GLN A 305 23.03 -17.46 -15.08
CA GLN A 305 22.84 -16.13 -14.48
C GLN A 305 22.53 -15.10 -15.56
N LEU A 306 23.38 -15.01 -16.60
CA LEU A 306 23.20 -14.04 -17.68
C LEU A 306 21.85 -14.22 -18.40
N MET A 307 21.47 -15.46 -18.71
CA MET A 307 20.18 -15.77 -19.33
C MET A 307 19.00 -15.39 -18.43
N ASN A 308 19.06 -15.68 -17.13
CA ASN A 308 18.01 -15.31 -16.18
C ASN A 308 17.85 -13.78 -16.09
N TRP A 309 18.96 -13.03 -16.11
CA TRP A 309 18.94 -11.57 -16.15
C TRP A 309 18.31 -11.02 -17.43
N PHE A 310 18.67 -11.57 -18.58
CA PHE A 310 18.06 -11.17 -19.85
C PHE A 310 16.56 -11.46 -19.87
N ILE A 311 16.14 -12.65 -19.43
CA ILE A 311 14.71 -13.01 -19.36
C ILE A 311 13.97 -12.07 -18.41
N ALA A 312 14.50 -11.83 -17.20
CA ALA A 312 13.90 -10.93 -16.21
C ALA A 312 13.79 -9.49 -16.72
N GLY A 313 14.89 -8.89 -17.18
CA GLY A 313 14.92 -7.51 -17.65
C GLY A 313 14.08 -7.29 -18.91
N PHE A 314 14.21 -8.17 -19.90
CA PHE A 314 13.45 -8.06 -21.15
C PHE A 314 11.95 -8.21 -20.92
N SER A 315 11.54 -9.14 -20.05
CA SER A 315 10.12 -9.36 -19.74
C SER A 315 9.43 -8.14 -19.12
N MET A 316 10.12 -7.38 -18.26
CA MET A 316 9.55 -6.17 -17.62
C MET A 316 9.31 -5.02 -18.60
N ILE A 317 10.05 -4.95 -19.72
CA ILE A 317 9.93 -3.87 -20.71
C ILE A 317 8.76 -4.12 -21.68
N LEU A 318 8.47 -5.38 -22.00
CA LEU A 318 7.43 -5.78 -22.97
C LEU A 318 6.03 -5.18 -22.73
N PRO A 319 5.51 -5.03 -21.49
CA PRO A 319 4.20 -4.46 -21.24
C PRO A 319 4.02 -3.03 -21.72
N LEU A 320 5.10 -2.26 -21.95
CA LEU A 320 5.03 -0.89 -22.49
C LEU A 320 4.51 -0.87 -23.93
N PHE A 321 4.74 -1.93 -24.70
CA PHE A 321 4.31 -2.06 -26.10
C PHE A 321 2.95 -2.74 -26.27
N SER A 322 2.28 -3.08 -25.17
CA SER A 322 0.97 -3.72 -25.17
C SER A 322 -0.14 -2.81 -25.73
N GLU A 323 -1.31 -3.37 -25.98
CA GLU A 323 -2.48 -2.63 -26.43
C GLU A 323 -2.99 -1.67 -25.35
N ASN A 324 -3.77 -0.67 -25.75
CA ASN A 324 -4.33 0.34 -24.82
C ASN A 324 -5.52 -0.21 -24.00
N GLY A 325 -5.93 -1.45 -24.32
CA GLY A 325 -6.79 -2.35 -23.55
C GLY A 325 -6.69 -2.21 -22.04
N LEU A 326 -7.76 -1.98 -21.28
CA LEU A 326 -7.67 -2.10 -19.81
C LEU A 326 -7.27 -3.53 -19.43
N LEU A 327 -8.02 -4.53 -19.92
CA LEU A 327 -7.73 -5.93 -19.68
C LEU A 327 -6.46 -6.40 -20.39
N SER A 328 -6.28 -6.04 -21.67
CA SER A 328 -5.09 -6.41 -22.46
C SER A 328 -3.79 -5.86 -21.84
N ARG A 329 -3.77 -4.58 -21.43
CA ARG A 329 -2.62 -3.96 -20.76
C ARG A 329 -2.34 -4.58 -19.40
N LEU A 330 -3.37 -4.79 -18.57
CA LEU A 330 -3.19 -5.42 -17.26
C LEU A 330 -2.71 -6.87 -17.37
N ASN A 331 -3.23 -7.62 -18.34
CA ASN A 331 -2.77 -8.98 -18.62
C ASN A 331 -1.31 -8.99 -19.09
N SER A 332 -0.94 -8.05 -19.95
CA SER A 332 0.44 -7.91 -20.41
C SER A 332 1.40 -7.51 -19.28
N ILE A 333 0.98 -6.62 -18.37
CA ILE A 333 1.73 -6.29 -17.16
C ILE A 333 1.87 -7.54 -16.28
N PHE A 334 0.81 -8.32 -16.08
CA PHE A 334 0.86 -9.56 -15.32
C PHE A 334 1.86 -10.57 -15.90
N PHE A 335 1.93 -10.70 -17.22
CA PHE A 335 2.95 -11.52 -17.88
C PHE A 335 4.35 -10.93 -17.82
N GLY A 336 4.54 -9.62 -17.95
CA GLY A 336 5.86 -9.00 -17.94
C GLY A 336 6.57 -9.13 -16.59
N PHE A 337 5.81 -9.12 -15.49
CA PHE A 337 6.35 -9.28 -14.14
C PHE A 337 6.38 -10.72 -13.64
N ALA A 338 5.83 -11.69 -14.39
CA ALA A 338 5.85 -13.09 -14.00
C ALA A 338 7.26 -13.72 -14.06
N PRO A 339 8.05 -13.59 -15.15
CA PRO A 339 9.39 -14.18 -15.22
C PRO A 339 10.34 -13.77 -14.08
N PRO A 340 10.50 -12.48 -13.73
CA PRO A 340 11.36 -12.10 -12.62
C PRO A 340 10.86 -12.63 -11.28
N PHE A 341 9.54 -12.71 -11.08
CA PHE A 341 8.97 -13.26 -9.84
C PHE A 341 9.21 -14.77 -9.74
N LEU A 342 9.01 -15.52 -10.83
CA LEU A 342 9.24 -16.97 -10.88
C LEU A 342 10.71 -17.32 -10.67
N LEU A 343 11.64 -16.57 -11.28
CA LEU A 343 13.08 -16.77 -11.12
C LEU A 343 13.57 -16.55 -9.69
N LEU A 344 12.87 -15.71 -8.92
CA LEU A 344 13.18 -15.41 -7.53
C LEU A 344 12.44 -16.31 -6.52
N SER A 345 11.46 -17.10 -6.98
CA SER A 345 10.62 -17.96 -6.14
C SER A 345 11.19 -19.36 -5.99
N ILE A 346 11.07 -19.93 -4.79
CA ILE A 346 11.64 -21.26 -4.46
C ILE A 346 10.54 -22.33 -4.22
N GLY A 347 9.31 -21.90 -3.92
CA GLY A 347 8.20 -22.82 -3.63
C GLY A 347 6.83 -22.23 -3.91
N TYR A 348 5.92 -22.29 -2.92
CA TYR A 348 4.51 -21.93 -3.11
C TYR A 348 4.28 -20.43 -3.36
N GLU A 349 5.28 -19.58 -3.10
CA GLU A 349 5.23 -18.14 -3.40
C GLU A 349 4.91 -17.87 -4.87
N ALA A 350 5.43 -18.71 -5.75
CA ALA A 350 5.20 -18.65 -7.19
C ALA A 350 3.70 -18.77 -7.54
N VAL A 351 2.97 -19.63 -6.82
CA VAL A 351 1.52 -19.81 -6.98
C VAL A 351 0.74 -18.62 -6.40
N PHE A 352 1.23 -18.04 -5.30
CA PHE A 352 0.62 -16.86 -4.68
C PHE A 352 0.55 -15.67 -5.65
N TYR A 353 1.56 -15.47 -6.52
CA TYR A 353 1.52 -14.41 -7.54
C TYR A 353 0.33 -14.52 -8.50
N GLY A 354 -0.02 -15.74 -8.90
CA GLY A 354 -1.20 -15.99 -9.72
C GLY A 354 -2.50 -15.84 -8.94
N ALA A 355 -2.55 -16.31 -7.68
CA ALA A 355 -3.70 -16.12 -6.78
C ALA A 355 -4.02 -14.62 -6.58
N LEU A 356 -2.99 -13.81 -6.28
CA LEU A 356 -3.09 -12.35 -6.21
C LEU A 356 -3.61 -11.74 -7.52
N GLY A 357 -3.22 -12.28 -8.66
CA GLY A 357 -3.72 -11.81 -9.97
C GLY A 357 -5.21 -12.00 -10.14
N LEU A 358 -5.71 -13.16 -9.75
CA LEU A 358 -7.12 -13.46 -9.81
C LEU A 358 -7.94 -12.55 -8.89
N VAL A 359 -7.46 -12.29 -7.67
CA VAL A 359 -8.13 -11.38 -6.73
C VAL A 359 -8.13 -9.93 -7.24
N LEU A 360 -7.05 -9.46 -7.86
CA LEU A 360 -7.03 -8.12 -8.47
C LEU A 360 -8.03 -7.99 -9.62
N ILE A 361 -8.15 -9.02 -10.47
CA ILE A 361 -9.17 -9.06 -11.53
C ILE A 361 -10.58 -9.10 -10.90
N ALA A 362 -10.78 -9.90 -9.86
CA ALA A 362 -12.05 -9.97 -9.13
C ALA A 362 -12.45 -8.61 -8.54
N TRP A 363 -11.49 -7.87 -7.99
CA TRP A 363 -11.73 -6.52 -7.48
C TRP A 363 -12.11 -5.52 -8.59
N ILE A 364 -11.42 -5.54 -9.74
CA ILE A 364 -11.79 -4.72 -10.91
C ILE A 364 -13.21 -5.04 -11.38
N LEU A 365 -13.56 -6.33 -11.47
CA LEU A 365 -14.90 -6.76 -11.87
C LEU A 365 -15.98 -6.34 -10.86
N PHE A 366 -15.68 -6.41 -9.57
CA PHE A 366 -16.58 -5.96 -8.51
C PHE A 366 -16.88 -4.46 -8.65
N GLU A 367 -15.87 -3.60 -8.80
CA GLU A 367 -16.08 -2.16 -8.98
C GLU A 367 -16.80 -1.83 -10.29
N ASN A 368 -16.47 -2.53 -11.38
CA ASN A 368 -17.16 -2.35 -12.67
C ASN A 368 -18.65 -2.72 -12.60
N SER A 369 -18.98 -3.80 -11.90
CA SER A 369 -20.36 -4.24 -11.73
C SER A 369 -21.18 -3.24 -10.89
N LEU A 370 -20.57 -2.65 -9.86
CA LEU A 370 -21.20 -1.62 -9.04
C LEU A 370 -21.44 -0.34 -9.85
N LEU A 371 -20.49 0.04 -10.70
CA LEU A 371 -20.67 1.14 -11.67
C LEU A 371 -21.84 0.89 -12.62
N TYR A 372 -21.92 -0.33 -13.16
CA TYR A 372 -23.00 -0.70 -14.07
C TYR A 372 -24.37 -0.60 -13.41
N VAL A 373 -24.52 -1.20 -12.22
CA VAL A 373 -25.78 -1.13 -11.44
C VAL A 373 -26.15 0.32 -11.13
N ARG A 374 -25.17 1.16 -10.77
CA ARG A 374 -25.40 2.59 -10.53
C ARG A 374 -25.88 3.33 -11.80
N LYS A 375 -25.33 3.02 -12.97
CA LYS A 375 -25.75 3.60 -14.25
C LYS A 375 -27.18 3.16 -14.61
N VAL A 376 -27.50 1.88 -14.45
CA VAL A 376 -28.85 1.33 -14.70
C VAL A 376 -29.88 1.98 -13.77
N ASN A 377 -29.62 2.05 -12.47
CA ASN A 377 -30.52 2.68 -11.50
C ASN A 377 -30.71 4.18 -11.75
N LYS A 378 -29.69 4.87 -12.26
CA LYS A 378 -29.83 6.28 -12.69
C LYS A 378 -30.68 6.41 -13.94
N SER A 379 -30.53 5.53 -14.92
CA SER A 379 -31.36 5.56 -16.13
C SER A 379 -32.84 5.28 -15.85
N SER A 380 -33.16 4.46 -14.84
CA SER A 380 -34.55 4.22 -14.42
C SER A 380 -35.13 5.33 -13.53
N ALA A 381 -34.30 6.07 -12.79
CA ALA A 381 -34.72 7.20 -11.94
C ALA A 381 -34.69 8.56 -12.65
N SER A 382 -34.21 8.64 -13.89
CA SER A 382 -34.05 9.88 -14.67
C SER A 382 -35.38 10.38 -15.27
N GLY A 383 -36.33 10.72 -14.41
CA GLY A 383 -37.46 11.59 -14.71
C GLY A 383 -37.40 12.95 -13.99
N LYS A 384 -36.62 13.09 -12.91
CA LYS A 384 -36.52 14.36 -12.17
C LYS A 384 -35.12 14.54 -11.58
N ASN A 385 -34.54 15.70 -11.89
CA ASN A 385 -33.31 16.31 -11.35
C ASN A 385 -32.01 15.96 -12.10
N LEU A 386 -31.83 16.65 -13.23
CA LEU A 386 -30.52 16.97 -13.83
C LEU A 386 -29.76 17.90 -12.86
N GLY A 387 -29.26 17.36 -11.75
CA GLY A 387 -28.23 18.01 -10.96
C GLY A 387 -26.91 17.86 -11.72
N GLU A 388 -26.42 18.95 -12.28
CA GLU A 388 -25.12 19.08 -12.93
C GLU A 388 -24.07 18.25 -12.17
N HIS A 389 -23.65 17.14 -12.78
CA HIS A 389 -22.43 16.49 -12.35
C HIS A 389 -21.31 17.46 -12.70
N ALA A 390 -20.89 18.28 -11.74
CA ALA A 390 -19.68 19.06 -11.89
C ALA A 390 -18.54 18.05 -12.08
N PHE A 391 -17.95 18.06 -13.27
CA PHE A 391 -16.72 17.33 -13.57
C PHE A 391 -15.55 18.27 -13.28
N LEU A 392 -14.41 17.72 -12.88
CA LEU A 392 -13.15 18.45 -12.93
C LEU A 392 -12.82 18.76 -14.41
N GLU A 393 -11.95 19.74 -14.64
CA GLU A 393 -11.48 20.24 -15.96
C GLU A 393 -10.92 19.16 -16.93
N ASN A 394 -10.87 17.90 -16.51
CA ASN A 394 -10.28 16.74 -17.19
C ASN A 394 -11.24 15.52 -17.28
N ASP A 395 -12.57 15.73 -17.35
CA ASP A 395 -13.60 14.68 -17.36
C ASP A 395 -13.63 13.75 -16.12
N THR A 396 -12.92 14.08 -15.04
CA THR A 396 -12.92 13.30 -13.79
C THR A 396 -14.00 13.75 -12.83
N ARG A 397 -14.62 12.80 -12.14
CA ARG A 397 -15.65 13.04 -11.13
C ARG A 397 -15.02 13.37 -9.77
N TYR A 398 -15.63 14.31 -9.02
CA TYR A 398 -15.21 14.59 -7.64
C TYR A 398 -15.34 13.37 -6.71
N LEU A 399 -14.44 13.30 -5.75
CA LEU A 399 -14.35 12.23 -4.76
C LEU A 399 -15.58 12.25 -3.84
N GLN A 400 -16.21 11.08 -3.67
CA GLN A 400 -17.31 10.89 -2.73
C GLN A 400 -16.89 10.07 -1.52
N LEU A 401 -17.63 10.17 -0.42
CA LEU A 401 -17.42 9.31 0.76
C LEU A 401 -17.43 7.81 0.41
N SER A 402 -18.27 7.41 -0.55
CA SER A 402 -18.34 6.01 -0.99
C SER A 402 -17.03 5.48 -1.56
N ASP A 403 -16.14 6.37 -2.00
CA ASP A 403 -14.93 6.04 -2.72
C ASP A 403 -13.77 5.71 -1.76
N MET A 404 -13.95 5.94 -0.44
CA MET A 404 -13.02 5.53 0.63
C MET A 404 -12.80 4.00 0.67
N ARG A 405 -13.74 3.21 0.13
CA ARG A 405 -13.56 1.76 0.00
C ARG A 405 -12.35 1.39 -0.87
N ILE A 406 -12.03 2.21 -1.87
CA ILE A 406 -10.96 1.93 -2.84
C ILE A 406 -9.57 1.99 -2.17
N PRO A 407 -9.19 3.06 -1.45
CA PRO A 407 -7.91 3.11 -0.73
C PRO A 407 -7.84 2.08 0.41
N LEU A 408 -8.95 1.77 1.10
CA LEU A 408 -8.96 0.73 2.13
C LEU A 408 -8.71 -0.66 1.55
N THR A 409 -9.43 -1.06 0.50
CA THR A 409 -9.20 -2.35 -0.18
C THR A 409 -7.80 -2.42 -0.77
N PHE A 410 -7.29 -1.31 -1.33
CA PHE A 410 -5.90 -1.21 -1.76
C PHE A 410 -4.93 -1.50 -0.62
N MET A 411 -5.09 -0.88 0.55
CA MET A 411 -4.22 -1.09 1.71
C MET A 411 -4.24 -2.54 2.19
N VAL A 412 -5.41 -3.17 2.26
CA VAL A 412 -5.53 -4.58 2.65
C VAL A 412 -4.79 -5.48 1.66
N LEU A 413 -5.05 -5.34 0.36
CA LEU A 413 -4.39 -6.17 -0.66
C LEU A 413 -2.89 -5.89 -0.76
N PHE A 414 -2.48 -4.63 -0.58
CA PHE A 414 -1.08 -4.24 -0.60
C PHE A 414 -0.31 -4.86 0.56
N ASN A 415 -0.82 -4.77 1.80
CA ASN A 415 -0.17 -5.42 2.93
C ASN A 415 -0.15 -6.94 2.79
N VAL A 416 -1.22 -7.56 2.26
CA VAL A 416 -1.22 -8.99 1.97
C VAL A 416 -0.16 -9.37 0.93
N ALA A 417 0.10 -8.51 -0.06
CA ALA A 417 1.19 -8.75 -1.03
C ALA A 417 2.59 -8.72 -0.38
N PHE A 418 2.76 -7.96 0.71
CA PHE A 418 3.99 -7.95 1.50
C PHE A 418 4.09 -9.16 2.45
N PHE A 419 3.04 -9.44 3.22
CA PHE A 419 3.08 -10.42 4.33
C PHE A 419 2.56 -11.81 3.98
N GLY A 420 1.95 -11.98 2.80
CA GLY A 420 1.26 -13.20 2.40
C GLY A 420 2.17 -14.40 2.15
N THR A 421 3.40 -14.19 1.71
CA THR A 421 4.34 -15.30 1.42
C THR A 421 5.55 -15.37 2.35
N GLY A 422 6.00 -14.26 2.95
CA GLY A 422 7.21 -14.23 3.78
C GLY A 422 6.98 -13.76 5.22
N ASN A 423 7.91 -14.11 6.12
CA ASN A 423 7.97 -13.59 7.50
C ASN A 423 8.59 -12.19 7.58
N PHE A 424 8.01 -11.25 6.84
CA PHE A 424 8.47 -9.86 6.84
C PHE A 424 8.12 -9.09 8.12
N ALA A 425 7.50 -9.73 9.12
CA ALA A 425 7.09 -9.08 10.36
C ALA A 425 8.29 -8.57 11.18
N SER A 426 9.49 -9.13 11.03
CA SER A 426 10.66 -8.63 11.77
C SER A 426 11.91 -8.52 10.92
N ILE A 427 12.53 -7.34 10.94
CA ILE A 427 13.87 -7.03 10.38
C ILE A 427 14.95 -7.94 10.98
N ALA A 428 14.71 -8.47 12.17
CA ALA A 428 15.63 -9.37 12.87
C ALA A 428 15.41 -10.87 12.58
N SER A 429 14.20 -11.28 12.16
CA SER A 429 13.91 -12.68 11.76
C SER A 429 14.08 -12.91 10.25
N PHE A 430 14.79 -12.00 9.56
CA PHE A 430 15.13 -12.18 8.14
C PHE A 430 16.11 -13.34 8.03
N GLU A 431 15.58 -14.54 7.79
CA GLU A 431 16.41 -15.67 7.40
C GLU A 431 16.95 -15.47 5.99
N ILE A 432 18.27 -15.53 5.90
CA ILE A 432 19.10 -15.32 4.72
C ILE A 432 18.98 -16.50 3.73
N SER A 433 18.11 -17.49 3.98
CA SER A 433 18.02 -18.72 3.16
C SER A 433 17.57 -18.44 1.72
N SER A 434 16.55 -17.59 1.51
CA SER A 434 16.18 -17.14 0.16
C SER A 434 17.29 -16.32 -0.47
N VAL A 435 18.06 -15.60 0.36
CA VAL A 435 19.20 -14.80 -0.07
C VAL A 435 20.32 -15.73 -0.55
N TYR A 436 20.63 -16.87 0.06
CA TYR A 436 21.69 -17.78 -0.43
C TYR A 436 21.43 -18.37 -1.83
N SER A 437 20.18 -18.49 -2.30
CA SER A 437 19.90 -18.80 -3.71
C SER A 437 19.93 -17.57 -4.62
N GLN A 438 19.75 -16.37 -4.06
CA GLN A 438 19.78 -15.08 -4.76
C GLN A 438 21.21 -14.48 -4.83
N THR A 439 22.08 -14.75 -3.86
CA THR A 439 23.46 -14.22 -3.75
C THR A 439 24.35 -14.74 -4.87
N GLU A 440 24.09 -15.96 -5.35
CA GLU A 440 24.78 -16.52 -6.52
C GLU A 440 24.14 -16.11 -7.86
N LEU A 441 23.03 -15.36 -7.90
CA LEU A 441 22.41 -14.89 -9.15
C LEU A 441 22.79 -13.44 -9.50
N LEU A 442 23.46 -12.72 -8.59
CA LEU A 442 23.85 -11.32 -8.72
C LEU A 442 25.36 -11.12 -8.55
N PRO A 443 26.12 -10.83 -9.62
CA PRO A 443 27.54 -10.46 -9.52
C PRO A 443 27.78 -9.15 -8.76
N ILE A 444 26.77 -8.28 -8.67
CA ILE A 444 26.88 -6.94 -8.04
C ILE A 444 26.93 -7.04 -6.50
N ALA A 445 26.39 -8.12 -5.91
CA ALA A 445 26.42 -8.32 -4.46
C ALA A 445 27.81 -8.73 -3.93
N ALA A 446 28.71 -9.21 -4.80
CA ALA A 446 30.09 -9.53 -4.43
C ALA A 446 30.96 -8.28 -4.17
N LEU A 447 30.49 -7.08 -4.56
CA LEU A 447 31.18 -5.80 -4.35
C LEU A 447 30.76 -5.07 -3.06
N SER A 448 29.72 -5.53 -2.36
CA SER A 448 29.26 -4.92 -1.11
C SER A 448 29.23 -5.98 -0.01
N ASP A 449 30.26 -5.92 0.82
CA ASP A 449 30.49 -6.76 1.99
C ASP A 449 29.20 -7.05 2.81
N GLY A 450 28.79 -8.31 2.83
CA GLY A 450 28.25 -9.01 4.00
C GLY A 450 26.96 -8.55 4.69
N ARG A 451 26.20 -7.55 4.25
CA ARG A 451 24.98 -7.12 4.97
C ARG A 451 23.94 -6.47 4.08
N THR A 452 22.89 -7.21 3.70
CA THR A 452 22.17 -6.78 2.50
C THR A 452 20.67 -7.21 2.48
N PRO A 453 19.82 -6.65 3.38
CA PRO A 453 18.35 -6.79 3.33
C PRO A 453 17.69 -6.20 2.06
N HIS A 454 18.48 -5.54 1.20
CA HIS A 454 18.04 -4.84 -0.01
C HIS A 454 17.56 -5.75 -1.17
N LEU A 455 17.93 -7.04 -1.18
CA LEU A 455 17.68 -7.93 -2.32
C LEU A 455 16.26 -8.53 -2.33
N GLN A 456 15.65 -8.65 -1.16
CA GLN A 456 14.28 -9.16 -1.00
C GLN A 456 13.22 -8.10 -1.34
N VAL A 457 13.56 -6.81 -1.24
CA VAL A 457 12.71 -5.72 -1.78
C VAL A 457 12.47 -5.92 -3.28
N ILE A 458 13.47 -6.43 -4.01
CA ILE A 458 13.35 -6.74 -5.45
C ILE A 458 12.34 -7.88 -5.70
N HIS A 459 12.20 -8.84 -4.80
CA HIS A 459 11.19 -9.91 -4.89
C HIS A 459 9.76 -9.38 -4.73
N THR A 460 9.58 -8.38 -3.86
CA THR A 460 8.27 -7.79 -3.56
C THR A 460 7.84 -6.71 -4.58
N ILE A 461 8.79 -6.13 -5.33
CA ILE A 461 8.52 -5.09 -6.36
C ILE A 461 7.54 -5.59 -7.43
N PRO A 462 7.72 -6.75 -8.10
CA PRO A 462 6.78 -7.25 -9.11
C PRO A 462 5.35 -7.42 -8.59
N ALA A 463 5.20 -7.97 -7.38
CA ALA A 463 3.89 -8.15 -6.74
C ALA A 463 3.24 -6.80 -6.41
N CYS A 464 3.97 -5.87 -5.79
CA CYS A 464 3.45 -4.56 -5.42
C CYS A 464 3.12 -3.69 -6.62
N TYR A 465 3.95 -3.77 -7.66
CA TYR A 465 3.77 -3.04 -8.90
C TYR A 465 2.42 -3.37 -9.55
N LYS A 466 2.07 -4.66 -9.61
CA LYS A 466 0.79 -5.14 -10.13
C LYS A 466 -0.42 -4.60 -9.36
N HIS A 467 -0.34 -4.54 -8.03
CA HIS A 467 -1.40 -3.97 -7.19
C HIS A 467 -1.64 -2.49 -7.51
N ARG A 468 -0.56 -1.74 -7.76
CA ARG A 468 -0.64 -0.32 -8.16
C ARG A 468 -1.24 -0.17 -9.55
N CYS A 469 -0.88 -1.03 -10.50
CA CYS A 469 -1.50 -1.04 -11.82
C CYS A 469 -3.00 -1.31 -11.76
N ALA A 470 -3.44 -2.25 -10.93
CA ALA A 470 -4.86 -2.50 -10.68
C ALA A 470 -5.55 -1.30 -10.02
N PHE A 471 -4.92 -0.64 -9.04
CA PHE A 471 -5.44 0.59 -8.45
C PHE A 471 -5.56 1.74 -9.46
N SER A 472 -4.55 1.94 -10.31
CA SER A 472 -4.56 2.93 -11.40
C SER A 472 -5.65 2.62 -12.42
N ALA A 473 -5.86 1.33 -12.74
CA ALA A 473 -6.93 0.88 -13.61
C ALA A 473 -8.32 1.15 -13.01
N ILE A 474 -8.53 0.84 -11.72
CA ILE A 474 -9.80 1.06 -11.01
C ILE A 474 -10.13 2.55 -10.92
N THR A 475 -9.14 3.38 -10.58
CA THR A 475 -9.34 4.83 -10.49
C THR A 475 -9.66 5.45 -11.84
N LYS A 476 -9.03 4.99 -12.93
CA LYS A 476 -9.44 5.39 -14.28
C LYS A 476 -10.83 4.87 -14.66
N LEU A 477 -11.17 3.62 -14.31
CA LEU A 477 -12.48 3.01 -14.59
C LEU A 477 -13.63 3.73 -13.89
N LEU A 478 -13.42 4.16 -12.65
CA LEU A 478 -14.38 4.90 -11.84
C LEU A 478 -14.37 6.42 -12.12
N GLU A 479 -13.47 6.89 -13.00
CA GLU A 479 -13.26 8.32 -13.32
C GLU A 479 -12.93 9.18 -12.07
N VAL A 480 -12.25 8.58 -11.07
CA VAL A 480 -11.92 9.22 -9.77
C VAL A 480 -10.52 9.84 -9.82
N PRO A 481 -10.27 11.01 -9.19
CA PRO A 481 -8.94 11.60 -9.11
C PRO A 481 -7.94 10.68 -8.41
N ARG A 482 -7.01 10.14 -9.21
CA ARG A 482 -5.97 9.19 -8.76
C ARG A 482 -5.16 9.73 -7.57
N ILE A 483 -4.72 10.98 -7.69
CA ILE A 483 -3.88 11.65 -6.67
C ILE A 483 -4.66 11.80 -5.35
N GLY A 484 -5.95 12.15 -5.41
CA GLY A 484 -6.81 12.21 -4.23
C GLY A 484 -6.92 10.88 -3.50
N CYS A 485 -7.11 9.78 -4.24
CA CYS A 485 -7.12 8.44 -3.63
C CYS A 485 -5.75 8.05 -3.04
N TYR A 486 -4.63 8.49 -3.63
CA TYR A 486 -3.30 8.25 -3.05
C TYR A 486 -3.09 8.99 -1.74
N PHE A 487 -3.55 10.25 -1.63
CA PHE A 487 -3.51 10.95 -0.34
C PHE A 487 -4.34 10.24 0.74
N LEU A 488 -5.47 9.62 0.38
CA LEU A 488 -6.23 8.79 1.31
C LEU A 488 -5.48 7.50 1.73
N VAL A 489 -4.74 6.87 0.82
CA VAL A 489 -3.87 5.73 1.14
C VAL A 489 -2.77 6.15 2.13
N ILE A 490 -2.13 7.30 1.89
CA ILE A 490 -1.10 7.85 2.80
C ILE A 490 -1.70 8.13 4.17
N LEU A 491 -2.86 8.80 4.23
CA LEU A 491 -3.59 9.06 5.47
C LEU A 491 -3.87 7.77 6.27
N CYS A 492 -4.34 6.73 5.60
CA CYS A 492 -4.60 5.43 6.24
C CYS A 492 -3.30 4.78 6.76
N SER A 493 -2.22 4.87 5.99
CA SER A 493 -0.92 4.33 6.37
C SER A 493 -0.34 5.08 7.56
N ASP A 494 -0.49 6.41 7.63
CA ASP A 494 -0.02 7.21 8.75
C ASP A 494 -0.74 6.84 10.05
N VAL A 495 -2.04 6.52 10.00
CA VAL A 495 -2.81 6.06 11.17
C VAL A 495 -2.21 4.76 11.72
N MET A 496 -1.87 3.82 10.83
CA MET A 496 -1.19 2.59 11.23
C MET A 496 0.20 2.86 11.81
N THR A 497 0.98 3.75 11.18
CA THR A 497 2.32 4.13 11.65
C THR A 497 2.29 4.74 13.04
N VAL A 498 1.31 5.60 13.35
CA VAL A 498 1.12 6.15 14.70
C VAL A 498 0.77 5.06 15.70
N HIS A 499 -0.10 4.11 15.34
CA HIS A 499 -0.40 3.00 16.23
C HIS A 499 0.87 2.16 16.52
N PHE A 500 1.65 1.80 15.50
CA PHE A 500 2.91 1.10 15.71
C PHE A 500 3.95 1.90 16.51
N PHE A 501 3.97 3.23 16.35
CA PHE A 501 4.85 4.10 17.14
C PHE A 501 4.60 3.94 18.65
N PHE A 502 3.33 3.87 19.06
CA PHE A 502 2.97 3.64 20.47
C PHE A 502 3.16 2.19 20.93
N LEU A 503 3.23 1.22 20.00
CA LEU A 503 3.51 -0.18 20.30
C LEU A 503 5.02 -0.50 20.40
N VAL A 504 5.90 0.47 20.12
CA VAL A 504 7.36 0.27 20.26
C VAL A 504 7.69 -0.02 21.72
N LYS A 505 8.36 -1.15 21.96
CA LYS A 505 8.76 -1.58 23.30
C LYS A 505 10.25 -1.30 23.52
N ASN A 506 10.56 -0.71 24.68
CA ASN A 506 11.95 -0.51 25.14
C ASN A 506 12.38 -1.55 26.18
N THR A 507 11.48 -2.46 26.56
CA THR A 507 11.68 -3.46 27.61
C THR A 507 11.15 -4.81 27.16
N GLY A 508 11.86 -5.89 27.48
CA GLY A 508 11.47 -7.25 27.12
C GLY A 508 12.63 -8.02 26.48
N SER A 509 12.30 -9.08 25.75
CA SER A 509 13.30 -9.82 24.97
C SER A 509 13.86 -8.95 23.83
N TRP A 510 15.12 -9.14 23.47
CA TRP A 510 15.74 -8.46 22.32
C TRP A 510 14.95 -8.67 21.03
N MET A 511 14.35 -9.86 20.87
CA MET A 511 13.50 -10.18 19.74
C MET A 511 12.21 -9.36 19.73
N GLU A 512 11.52 -9.21 20.86
CA GLU A 512 10.31 -8.37 20.93
C GLU A 512 10.60 -6.90 20.64
N ILE A 513 11.69 -6.37 21.19
CA ILE A 513 12.15 -5.01 20.94
C ILE A 513 12.42 -4.83 19.44
N GLY A 514 13.21 -5.74 18.84
CA GLY A 514 13.51 -5.73 17.41
C GLY A 514 12.28 -5.82 16.52
N ASN A 515 11.31 -6.69 16.85
CA ASN A 515 10.05 -6.82 16.10
C ASN A 515 9.21 -5.54 16.17
N SER A 516 9.10 -4.93 17.34
CA SER A 516 8.30 -3.70 17.52
C SER A 516 8.86 -2.52 16.71
N ILE A 517 10.19 -2.35 16.70
CA ILE A 517 10.87 -1.32 15.90
C ILE A 517 10.74 -1.63 14.40
N SER A 518 10.82 -2.92 14.04
CA SER A 518 10.66 -3.37 12.66
C SER A 518 9.29 -3.05 12.10
N HIS A 519 8.21 -3.32 12.84
CA HIS A 519 6.85 -3.00 12.39
C HIS A 519 6.68 -1.51 12.11
N PHE A 520 7.16 -0.65 13.01
CA PHE A 520 7.14 0.80 12.82
C PHE A 520 7.96 1.24 11.60
N GLY A 521 9.17 0.69 11.44
CA GLY A 521 10.05 0.98 10.31
C GLY A 521 9.46 0.56 8.96
N ILE A 522 8.85 -0.63 8.89
CA ILE A 522 8.24 -1.16 7.67
C ILE A 522 7.03 -0.33 7.26
N MET A 523 6.14 0.04 8.19
CA MET A 523 5.00 0.93 7.88
C MET A 523 5.42 2.32 7.45
N SER A 524 6.46 2.88 8.06
CA SER A 524 7.02 4.17 7.63
C SER A 524 7.66 4.09 6.24
N ALA A 525 8.44 3.03 5.97
CA ALA A 525 9.06 2.81 4.67
C ALA A 525 8.04 2.53 3.56
N GLN A 526 6.93 1.86 3.90
CA GLN A 526 5.83 1.59 2.99
C GLN A 526 5.24 2.87 2.40
N VAL A 527 5.09 3.95 3.16
CA VAL A 527 4.59 5.23 2.63
C VAL A 527 5.48 5.75 1.49
N VAL A 528 6.80 5.75 1.71
CA VAL A 528 7.78 6.19 0.71
C VAL A 528 7.81 5.26 -0.49
N PHE A 529 7.78 3.95 -0.24
CA PHE A 529 7.79 2.94 -1.30
C PHE A 529 6.53 3.02 -2.19
N VAL A 530 5.37 3.23 -1.59
CA VAL A 530 4.10 3.47 -2.29
C VAL A 530 4.20 4.69 -3.21
N LEU A 531 4.81 5.80 -2.75
CA LEU A 531 5.06 6.99 -3.57
C LEU A 531 6.03 6.71 -4.73
N LEU A 532 7.13 6.00 -4.51
CA LEU A 532 8.04 5.60 -5.59
C LEU A 532 7.32 4.77 -6.66
N LEU A 533 6.56 3.76 -6.23
CA LEU A 533 5.78 2.92 -7.14
C LEU A 533 4.71 3.73 -7.89
N PHE A 534 4.18 4.81 -7.32
CA PHE A 534 3.24 5.68 -8.04
C PHE A 534 3.83 6.20 -9.35
N ALA A 535 5.05 6.74 -9.28
CA ALA A 535 5.74 7.31 -10.43
C ALA A 535 5.95 6.25 -11.53
N LEU A 536 6.39 5.05 -11.13
CA LEU A 536 6.61 3.92 -12.03
C LEU A 536 5.30 3.40 -12.65
N THR A 537 4.22 3.29 -11.87
CA THR A 537 2.92 2.84 -12.38
C THR A 537 2.33 3.83 -13.37
N ASN A 538 2.57 5.13 -13.19
CA ASN A 538 2.08 6.13 -14.14
C ASN A 538 2.69 5.93 -15.54
N ILE A 539 3.94 5.48 -15.64
CA ILE A 539 4.61 5.20 -16.94
C ILE A 539 3.85 4.12 -17.72
N TYR A 540 3.50 3.00 -17.09
CA TYR A 540 2.88 1.87 -17.80
C TYR A 540 1.36 2.01 -17.97
N THR A 541 0.71 2.79 -17.09
CA THR A 541 -0.74 2.96 -17.11
C THR A 541 -1.19 4.23 -17.82
N LYS A 542 -0.27 5.10 -18.26
CA LYS A 542 -0.58 6.36 -18.97
C LYS A 542 -1.50 6.13 -20.17
N ASP A 543 -1.16 5.15 -21.00
CA ASP A 543 -1.80 4.88 -22.29
C ASP A 543 -3.07 4.02 -22.21
N ILE A 544 -3.52 3.66 -21.00
CA ILE A 544 -4.78 2.93 -20.82
C ILE A 544 -5.95 3.86 -21.18
N GLU A 545 -6.70 3.46 -22.20
CA GLU A 545 -7.93 4.12 -22.66
C GLU A 545 -9.15 3.40 -22.09
N ILE A 546 -10.14 4.14 -21.59
CA ILE A 546 -11.43 3.59 -21.18
C ILE A 546 -12.48 4.41 -21.92
N ARG A 547 -13.29 3.76 -22.76
CA ARG A 547 -14.32 4.47 -23.53
C ARG A 547 -15.46 4.88 -22.60
N SER A 548 -15.61 6.17 -22.36
CA SER A 548 -16.78 6.72 -21.68
C SER A 548 -18.01 6.48 -22.55
N GLY A 549 -19.07 5.91 -21.97
CA GLY A 549 -20.32 5.55 -22.66
C GLY A 549 -21.13 6.73 -23.23
N SER A 550 -20.58 7.95 -23.21
CA SER A 550 -21.24 9.18 -23.68
C SER A 550 -21.38 9.22 -25.21
N ARG A 551 -20.50 8.55 -25.96
CA ARG A 551 -20.48 8.67 -27.43
C ARG A 551 -21.57 7.90 -28.18
N ASP A 552 -22.24 6.94 -27.54
CA ASP A 552 -23.27 6.14 -28.22
C ASP A 552 -24.66 6.81 -28.22
N SER A 553 -24.90 7.85 -27.39
CA SER A 553 -26.17 8.59 -27.43
C SER A 553 -26.26 9.57 -28.60
N ARG A 554 -25.15 9.89 -29.29
CA ARG A 554 -25.12 10.87 -30.37
C ARG A 554 -25.25 10.26 -31.77
N LYS A 555 -25.38 8.93 -31.87
CA LYS A 555 -25.63 8.20 -33.13
C LYS A 555 -27.04 7.63 -33.25
N VAL A 556 -27.91 7.92 -32.28
CA VAL A 556 -29.35 7.63 -32.32
C VAL A 556 -30.08 8.95 -32.08
N MET A 557 -29.98 9.85 -33.04
CA MET A 557 -30.92 10.96 -33.20
C MET A 557 -31.05 11.28 -34.68
#